data_AF-A0AAW6NIW3-F1
#
_entry.id   AF-A0AAW6NIW3-F1
#
_cell.length_a   1.000
_cell.length_b   1.000
_cell.length_c   1.000
_cell.angle_alpha   90.00
_cell.angle_beta   90.00
_cell.angle_gamma   90.00
#
_symmetry.space_group_name_H-M   'P 1'
#
loop_
_entity.id
_entity.type
_entity.pdbx_description
1 polymer ?
#
loop_
_entity_poly.entity_id
_entity_poly.type
_entity_poly.pdbx_seq_one_letter_code
_entity_poly.pdbx_strand_id
1 'polypeptide(L)'
;VRWQEEGRYRSAHLTSRFSLSGTENLTLAGNTLRCQVWQEAVQADGLDRRWHNTFWIDSATGQVRQSEQMLGAGVFPVAMTMLKPAP
;
A
#
# COMPACT_ATOMS: atom_id res chain seq x y z
N VAL A 1 7.51 -1.79 -12.44
CA VAL A 1 6.65 -2.95 -12.08
C VAL A 1 6.50 -3.90 -13.28
N ARG A 2 6.23 -5.19 -13.07
CA ARG A 2 5.93 -6.20 -14.10
C ARG A 2 4.72 -7.03 -13.67
N TRP A 3 3.80 -7.33 -14.59
CA TRP A 3 2.60 -8.13 -14.31
C TRP A 3 2.12 -8.88 -15.55
N GLN A 4 1.09 -9.70 -15.40
CA GLN A 4 0.40 -10.37 -16.50
C GLN A 4 -1.07 -9.95 -16.53
N GLU A 5 -1.57 -9.61 -17.72
CA GLU A 5 -2.97 -9.20 -17.95
C GLU A 5 -3.44 -9.87 -19.24
N GLU A 6 -4.57 -10.57 -19.19
CA GLU A 6 -5.11 -11.37 -20.32
C GLU A 6 -4.07 -12.33 -20.93
N GLY A 7 -3.28 -12.98 -20.09
CA GLY A 7 -2.23 -13.90 -20.52
C GLY A 7 -0.97 -13.23 -21.08
N ARG A 8 -0.93 -11.90 -21.21
CA ARG A 8 0.21 -11.15 -21.78
C ARG A 8 1.05 -10.49 -20.70
N TYR A 9 2.37 -10.59 -20.83
CA TYR A 9 3.31 -9.89 -19.96
C TYR A 9 3.29 -8.38 -20.24
N ARG A 10 3.27 -7.60 -19.17
CA ARG A 10 3.26 -6.13 -19.18
C ARG A 10 4.31 -5.58 -18.21
N SER A 11 4.78 -4.38 -18.47
CA SER A 11 5.66 -3.64 -17.57
C SER A 11 5.40 -2.14 -17.68
N ALA A 12 5.72 -1.40 -16.62
CA ALA A 12 5.64 0.05 -16.59
C ALA A 12 6.66 0.63 -15.59
N HIS A 13 7.12 1.83 -15.89
CA HIS A 13 7.80 2.69 -14.91
C HIS A 13 6.74 3.40 -14.08
N LEU A 14 6.96 3.48 -12.77
CA LEU A 14 6.03 4.10 -11.84
C LEU A 14 6.74 5.24 -11.12
N THR A 15 6.05 6.37 -10.97
CA THR A 15 6.45 7.47 -10.10
C THR A 15 5.43 7.58 -8.98
N SER A 16 5.87 7.69 -7.73
CA SER A 16 4.97 7.84 -6.59
C SER A 16 5.37 8.93 -5.60
N ARG A 17 4.38 9.43 -4.87
CA ARG A 17 4.56 10.42 -3.81
C ARG A 17 3.76 10.01 -2.58
N PHE A 18 4.46 9.93 -1.45
CA PHE A 18 3.86 9.65 -0.15
C PHE A 18 3.44 10.94 0.55
N SER A 19 2.30 10.88 1.23
CA SER A 19 1.77 11.94 2.07
C SER A 19 1.16 11.36 3.33
N LEU A 20 1.45 11.99 4.47
CA LEU A 20 0.83 11.63 5.73
C LEU A 20 -0.62 12.11 5.73
N SER A 21 -1.56 11.19 5.89
CA SER A 21 -3.00 11.47 5.88
C SER A 21 -3.61 11.55 7.27
N GLY A 22 -2.88 11.16 8.32
CA GLY A 22 -3.33 11.24 9.71
C GLY A 22 -2.88 10.05 10.54
N THR A 23 -3.59 9.79 11.63
CA THR A 23 -3.38 8.61 12.47
C THR A 23 -4.68 7.86 12.70
N GLU A 24 -4.61 6.54 12.75
CA GLU A 24 -5.72 5.63 12.98
C GLU A 24 -5.33 4.56 14.00
N ASN A 25 -6.27 4.12 14.83
CA ASN A 25 -6.06 3.00 15.73
C ASN A 25 -6.51 1.71 15.06
N LEU A 26 -5.58 0.79 14.80
CA LEU A 26 -5.89 -0.54 14.29
C LEU A 26 -5.98 -1.56 15.41
N THR A 27 -7.09 -2.29 15.48
CA THR A 27 -7.24 -3.44 16.37
C THR A 27 -6.89 -4.74 15.62
N LEU A 28 -5.71 -5.30 15.91
CA LEU A 28 -5.17 -6.48 15.24
C LEU A 28 -4.89 -7.58 16.27
N ALA A 29 -5.50 -8.76 16.06
CA ALA A 29 -5.35 -9.91 16.95
C ALA A 29 -5.55 -9.58 18.46
N GLY A 30 -6.54 -8.73 18.77
CA GLY A 30 -6.86 -8.31 20.14
C GLY A 30 -6.02 -7.15 20.70
N ASN A 31 -4.99 -6.68 19.97
CA ASN A 31 -4.18 -5.53 20.38
C ASN A 31 -4.58 -4.29 19.60
N THR A 32 -4.60 -3.13 20.26
CA THR A 32 -4.84 -1.84 19.60
C THR A 32 -3.54 -1.09 19.41
N LEU A 33 -3.27 -0.67 18.17
CA LEU A 33 -2.03 -0.05 17.75
C LEU A 33 -2.34 1.29 17.10
N ARG A 34 -1.62 2.34 17.50
CA ARG A 34 -1.72 3.65 16.85
C ARG A 34 -0.84 3.68 15.61
N CYS A 35 -1.45 3.75 14.44
CA CYS A 35 -0.77 3.81 13.17
C CYS A 35 -0.84 5.21 12.55
N GLN A 36 0.24 5.64 11.91
CA GLN A 36 0.21 6.69 10.91
C GLN A 36 -0.35 6.11 9.61
N VAL A 37 -1.28 6.83 8.99
CA VAL A 37 -1.85 6.45 7.69
C VAL A 37 -1.13 7.24 6.61
N TRP A 38 -0.40 6.52 5.75
CA TRP A 38 0.34 7.08 4.63
C TRP A 38 -0.38 6.76 3.32
N GLN A 39 -0.72 7.82 2.58
CA GLN A 39 -1.30 7.73 1.25
C GLN A 39 -0.19 7.88 0.22
N GLU A 40 -0.04 6.88 -0.65
CA GLU A 40 0.86 6.91 -1.79
C GLU A 40 0.05 7.21 -3.06
N ALA A 41 0.27 8.37 -3.67
CA ALA A 41 -0.23 8.66 -5.01
C ALA A 41 0.74 8.09 -6.05
N VAL A 42 0.28 7.17 -6.89
CA VAL A 42 1.10 6.49 -7.90
C VAL A 42 0.61 6.86 -9.31
N GLN A 43 1.56 7.08 -10.21
CA GLN A 43 1.33 7.22 -11.64
C GLN A 43 2.21 6.24 -12.41
N ALA A 44 1.65 5.61 -13.44
CA ALA A 44 2.42 4.83 -14.39
C ALA A 44 2.85 5.71 -15.59
N ASP A 45 4.13 5.75 -15.90
CA ASP A 45 4.64 6.55 -17.01
C ASP A 45 4.24 5.91 -18.35
N GLY A 46 3.75 6.72 -19.29
CA GLY A 46 3.29 6.25 -20.60
C GLY A 46 1.98 5.45 -20.58
N LEU A 47 1.40 5.21 -19.39
CA LEU A 47 0.05 4.69 -19.22
C LEU A 47 -0.80 5.79 -18.58
N ASP A 48 -1.98 6.09 -19.10
CA ASP A 48 -2.89 7.06 -18.48
C ASP A 48 -3.60 6.43 -17.26
N ARG A 49 -2.80 5.99 -16.28
CA ARG A 49 -3.25 5.29 -15.07
C ARG A 49 -2.63 5.95 -13.84
N ARG A 50 -3.50 6.30 -12.89
CA ARG A 50 -3.17 6.83 -11.57
C ARG A 50 -4.02 6.15 -10.53
N TRP A 51 -3.45 5.89 -9.36
CA TRP A 51 -4.16 5.27 -8.25
C TRP A 51 -3.52 5.67 -6.92
N HIS A 52 -4.18 5.28 -5.83
CA HIS A 52 -3.68 5.46 -4.49
C HIS A 52 -3.45 4.10 -3.82
N ASN A 53 -2.32 3.95 -3.15
CA ASN A 53 -2.10 2.89 -2.18
C ASN A 53 -2.17 3.49 -0.77
N THR A 54 -2.60 2.69 0.21
CA THR A 54 -2.64 3.10 1.62
C THR A 54 -1.78 2.17 2.45
N PHE A 55 -0.97 2.75 3.34
CA PHE A 55 -0.14 2.01 4.29
C PHE A 55 -0.38 2.51 5.70
N TRP A 56 -0.69 1.58 6.61
CA TRP A 56 -0.81 1.85 8.03
C TRP A 56 0.49 1.46 8.72
N ILE A 57 1.23 2.46 9.18
CA ILE A 57 2.56 2.29 9.77
C ILE A 57 2.44 2.49 11.27
N ASP A 58 2.80 1.49 12.07
CA ASP A 58 2.88 1.60 13.53
C ASP A 58 3.74 2.81 13.93
N SER A 59 3.15 3.74 14.68
CA SER A 59 3.80 5.01 15.01
C SER A 59 4.98 4.84 15.97
N ALA A 60 5.04 3.73 16.71
CA ALA A 60 6.11 3.46 17.66
C ALA A 60 7.29 2.74 17.02
N THR A 61 7.02 1.83 16.07
CA THR A 61 8.04 0.90 15.55
C THR A 61 8.40 1.15 14.09
N GLY A 62 7.59 1.91 13.35
CA GLY A 62 7.75 2.13 11.91
C GLY A 62 7.38 0.92 11.04
N GLN A 63 6.83 -0.16 11.62
CA GLN A 63 6.41 -1.33 10.84
C GLN A 63 5.07 -1.11 10.14
N VAL A 64 4.95 -1.56 8.89
CA VAL A 64 3.67 -1.62 8.18
C VAL A 64 2.80 -2.72 8.81
N ARG A 65 1.61 -2.34 9.29
CA ARG A 65 0.65 -3.25 9.93
C ARG A 65 -0.50 -3.64 9.01
N GLN A 66 -0.87 -2.76 8.10
CA GLN A 66 -1.80 -3.04 7.02
C GLN A 66 -1.36 -2.29 5.76
N SER A 67 -1.66 -2.85 4.60
CA SER A 67 -1.47 -2.15 3.32
C SER A 67 -2.58 -2.52 2.35
N GLU A 68 -2.99 -1.54 1.56
CA GLU A 68 -3.87 -1.70 0.41
C GLU A 68 -3.16 -1.12 -0.81
N GLN A 69 -2.88 -1.96 -1.81
CA GLN A 69 -2.05 -1.58 -2.95
C GLN A 69 -2.39 -2.35 -4.21
N MET A 70 -1.91 -1.87 -5.36
CA MET A 70 -2.05 -2.56 -6.65
C MET A 70 -0.80 -3.37 -6.98
N LEU A 71 -0.96 -4.64 -7.37
CA LEU A 71 0.17 -5.51 -7.76
C LEU A 71 0.72 -5.15 -9.15
N GLY A 72 -0.14 -4.73 -10.07
CA GLY A 72 0.22 -4.19 -11.38
C GLY A 72 0.08 -2.67 -11.47
N ALA A 73 0.21 -2.11 -12.67
CA ALA A 73 0.00 -0.68 -12.90
C ALA A 73 -1.50 -0.33 -12.80
N GLY A 74 -1.97 -0.06 -11.57
CA GLY A 74 -3.36 0.27 -11.27
C GLY A 74 -4.32 -0.92 -11.37
N VAL A 75 -3.83 -2.15 -11.30
CA VAL A 75 -4.62 -3.38 -11.44
C VAL A 75 -4.24 -4.42 -10.40
N PHE A 76 -5.17 -5.35 -10.15
CA PHE A 76 -5.05 -6.42 -9.16
C PHE A 76 -4.84 -5.86 -7.74
N PRO A 77 -5.92 -5.36 -7.10
CA PRO A 77 -5.83 -4.86 -5.74
C PRO A 77 -5.44 -5.99 -4.78
N VAL A 78 -4.54 -5.67 -3.86
CA VAL A 78 -4.03 -6.56 -2.81
C VAL A 78 -4.16 -5.84 -1.48
N ALA A 79 -4.81 -6.49 -0.53
CA ALA A 79 -4.85 -6.08 0.86
C ALA A 79 -4.05 -7.08 1.71
N MET A 80 -3.20 -6.57 2.60
CA MET A 80 -2.38 -7.36 3.50
C MET A 80 -2.47 -6.82 4.92
N THR A 81 -2.57 -7.71 5.90
CA THR A 81 -2.58 -7.38 7.34
C THR A 81 -1.55 -8.22 8.08
N MET A 82 -0.63 -7.56 8.80
CA MET A 82 0.41 -8.21 9.61
C MET A 82 -0.10 -8.39 11.05
N LEU A 83 -0.54 -9.62 11.36
CA LEU A 83 -1.18 -9.94 12.64
C LEU A 83 -0.20 -9.97 13.81
N LYS A 84 0.98 -10.58 13.63
CA LYS A 84 1.99 -10.63 14.68
C LYS A 84 2.55 -9.21 14.90
N PRO A 85 2.47 -8.66 16.12
CA PRO A 85 3.09 -7.37 16.41
C PRO A 85 4.62 -7.48 16.44
N ALA A 86 5.25 -6.34 16.18
CA ALA A 86 6.67 -6.13 16.44
C ALA A 86 6.99 -6.47 17.92
N PRO A 87 8.13 -7.07 18.21
CA PRO A 87 8.60 -7.27 19.58
C PRO A 87 8.91 -5.95 20.29
#